data_AF-A0A379ZR55-F1
#
_entry.id   AF-A0A379ZR55-F1
#
_cell.length_a   1.000
_cell.length_b   1.000
_cell.length_c   1.000
_cell.angle_alpha   90.00
_cell.angle_beta   90.00
_cell.angle_gamma   90.00
#
_symmetry.space_group_name_H-M   'P 1'
#
loop_
_entity.id
_entity.type
_entity.pdbx_description
1 polymer ?
#
loop_
_entity_poly.entity_id
_entity_poly.type
_entity_poly.pdbx_seq_one_letter_code
_entity_poly.pdbx_strand_id
1 'polypeptide(L)'
;MNNSVSNNPAQQALRQVRREVSQQTQILQNLIPPTVSYTTEGNVLVIGPEDLARLAADKLSAMAGRVILANEPITSQEEAHLEAVMAAAEDVESYYNKLIGIKGFLGQFQVSVEHDNGAAELSVVALRKPHFDLILDLSREPQIQLEMLPPGYFYVGQDPQKLAEALQELPQMIGQFDKPRYVKVNADLCAHNRNGNNGCNRCLNFCPADAIKSVAKQIEIDPYLCHGAGSCTNACPTGAIAYDQPTPQALHSYLNKLISRFREQAQTAPVVLFHDMGQGGALISDELPGEVLPVALEEVTVASMDHWMASLAWGARQVLILNTSATAPTLTQMLKGELGLANAILDEMGQPQRIRVIDEAELANLWPILDVSLDWPVIVPAALTEGNKRTQLYAAIDHLNEQAANVDTQLAMGNVPYGLVNINADKCTLCMSCVATCPTQALTDGGDTPALYFVEQDCVQCGLCEAACPEKVISLTPQVNLDKAARQQRRILKEEAPFECIRCGAPFATQSMVHRMLDMVGSHSAFSANIERLKMCGDCRVKDMFEDILQDPEKQLR
;
A
#
# COMPACT_ATOMS: atom_id res chain seq x y z
N MET A 1 -0.65 14.75 39.36
CA MET A 1 -0.98 13.43 39.97
C MET A 1 -0.24 12.26 39.32
N ASN A 2 0.68 12.47 38.36
CA ASN A 2 1.30 11.37 37.59
C ASN A 2 2.40 10.58 38.32
N ASN A 3 3.15 11.20 39.24
CA ASN A 3 4.26 10.51 39.94
C ASN A 3 3.81 9.46 40.97
N SER A 4 2.53 9.44 41.39
CA SER A 4 2.02 8.46 42.35
C SER A 4 1.52 7.18 41.70
N VAL A 5 1.12 7.21 40.42
CA VAL A 5 0.64 6.04 39.67
C VAL A 5 1.80 5.24 39.10
N SER A 6 2.86 5.91 38.64
CA SER A 6 4.05 5.27 38.05
C SER A 6 4.85 4.41 39.04
N ASN A 7 4.73 4.65 40.34
CA ASN A 7 5.45 3.91 41.39
C ASN A 7 4.59 2.91 42.19
N ASN A 8 3.34 2.66 41.76
CA ASN A 8 2.50 1.65 42.39
C ASN A 8 3.08 0.24 42.13
N PRO A 9 3.23 -0.64 43.15
CA PRO A 9 3.68 -2.02 43.00
C PRO A 9 2.96 -2.82 41.88
N ALA A 10 1.67 -2.57 41.66
CA ALA A 10 0.93 -3.23 40.57
C ALA A 10 1.48 -2.87 39.18
N GLN A 11 1.80 -1.60 38.97
CA GLN A 11 2.38 -1.11 37.71
C GLN A 11 3.82 -1.60 37.51
N GLN A 12 4.60 -1.72 38.60
CA GLN A 12 5.93 -2.31 38.55
C GLN A 12 5.88 -3.80 38.15
N ALA A 13 4.93 -4.57 38.69
CA ALA A 13 4.72 -5.96 38.31
C ALA A 13 4.33 -6.11 36.83
N LEU A 14 3.41 -5.28 36.33
CA LEU A 14 3.02 -5.30 34.92
C LEU A 14 4.17 -4.95 33.97
N ARG A 15 5.00 -3.94 34.31
CA ARG A 15 6.21 -3.61 33.54
C ARG A 15 7.20 -4.75 33.50
N GLN A 16 7.36 -5.48 34.60
CA GLN A 16 8.22 -6.66 34.65
C GLN A 16 7.70 -7.75 33.69
N VAL A 17 6.40 -8.07 33.73
CA VAL A 17 5.78 -9.01 32.80
C VAL A 17 5.96 -8.56 31.35
N ARG A 18 5.72 -7.27 31.05
CA ARG A 18 5.95 -6.71 29.70
C ARG A 18 7.37 -6.98 29.22
N ARG A 19 8.39 -6.70 30.05
CA ARG A 19 9.80 -6.91 29.69
C ARG A 19 10.08 -8.38 29.40
N GLU A 20 9.62 -9.28 30.26
CA GLU A 20 9.81 -10.74 30.11
C GLU A 20 9.17 -11.25 28.81
N VAL A 21 7.91 -10.89 28.56
CA VAL A 21 7.18 -11.30 27.36
C VAL A 21 7.80 -10.72 26.10
N SER A 22 8.24 -9.46 26.12
CA SER A 22 8.88 -8.81 24.98
C SER A 22 10.23 -9.47 24.64
N GLN A 23 11.03 -9.82 25.64
CA GLN A 23 12.31 -10.52 25.43
C GLN A 23 12.14 -11.94 24.87
N GLN A 24 11.03 -12.62 25.22
CA GLN A 24 10.75 -13.98 24.79
C GLN A 24 10.03 -14.05 23.44
N THR A 25 9.58 -12.91 22.90
CA THR A 25 8.74 -12.86 21.69
C THR A 25 9.45 -12.06 20.62
N GLN A 26 9.80 -12.72 19.51
CA GLN A 26 10.44 -12.07 18.37
C GLN A 26 9.60 -12.30 17.12
N ILE A 27 9.66 -11.34 16.20
CA ILE A 27 9.10 -11.51 14.87
C ILE A 27 9.99 -12.50 14.12
N LEU A 28 9.40 -13.59 13.63
CA LEU A 28 10.13 -14.54 12.80
C LEU A 28 10.43 -13.90 11.46
N GLN A 29 11.70 -13.60 11.22
CA GLN A 29 12.18 -12.99 9.99
C GLN A 29 12.90 -14.03 9.12
N ASN A 30 12.92 -13.78 7.81
CA ASN A 30 13.76 -14.54 6.89
C ASN A 30 15.23 -14.25 7.22
N LEU A 31 16.03 -15.30 7.45
CA LEU A 31 17.44 -15.19 7.86
C LEU A 31 18.33 -14.56 6.78
N ILE A 32 17.90 -14.60 5.51
CA ILE A 32 18.59 -13.95 4.39
C ILE A 32 17.55 -13.17 3.58
N PRO A 33 17.22 -11.93 3.99
CA PRO A 33 16.29 -11.08 3.26
C PRO A 33 16.84 -10.78 1.85
N PRO A 34 15.98 -10.61 0.84
CA PRO A 34 16.38 -9.86 -0.34
C PRO A 34 16.70 -8.42 0.09
N THR A 35 17.90 -7.94 -0.27
CA THR A 35 18.36 -6.60 0.04
C THR A 35 18.50 -5.74 -1.21
N VAL A 36 18.63 -4.44 -0.97
CA VAL A 36 18.99 -3.41 -1.95
C VAL A 36 20.30 -2.81 -1.45
N SER A 37 21.32 -2.80 -2.31
CA SER A 37 22.65 -2.30 -1.96
C SER A 37 22.89 -0.94 -2.60
N TYR A 38 23.35 0.01 -1.80
CA TYR A 38 23.89 1.29 -2.26
C TYR A 38 25.41 1.24 -2.22
N THR A 39 26.06 1.94 -3.13
CA THR A 39 27.52 2.09 -3.14
C THR A 39 27.86 3.53 -3.39
N THR A 40 28.73 4.09 -2.55
CA THR A 40 29.13 5.49 -2.61
C THR A 40 30.64 5.59 -2.48
N GLU A 41 31.21 6.53 -3.23
CA GLU A 41 32.63 6.91 -3.10
C GLU A 41 32.78 8.25 -2.38
N GLY A 42 31.67 8.94 -2.07
CA GLY A 42 31.67 10.23 -1.40
C GLY A 42 31.80 11.41 -2.37
N ASN A 43 31.28 11.30 -3.59
CA ASN A 43 31.16 12.45 -4.50
C ASN A 43 29.88 13.23 -4.16
N VAL A 44 30.03 14.39 -3.51
CA VAL A 44 28.92 15.21 -3.03
C VAL A 44 28.72 16.45 -3.91
N LEU A 45 27.46 16.74 -4.24
CA LEU A 45 27.03 18.02 -4.78
C LEU A 45 26.44 18.89 -3.67
N VAL A 46 26.89 20.12 -3.57
CA VAL A 46 26.34 21.13 -2.65
C VAL A 46 25.56 22.16 -3.48
N ILE A 47 24.27 22.32 -3.21
CA ILE A 47 23.36 23.20 -3.95
C ILE A 47 22.88 24.32 -3.02
N GLY A 48 22.80 25.55 -3.51
CA GLY A 48 22.20 26.68 -2.77
C GLY A 48 22.92 28.01 -2.99
N PRO A 49 22.76 28.98 -2.06
CA PRO A 49 23.52 30.22 -2.04
C PRO A 49 25.03 29.96 -2.01
N GLU A 50 25.79 30.61 -2.90
CA GLU A 50 27.22 30.32 -3.07
C GLU A 50 28.02 30.46 -1.77
N ASP A 51 27.72 31.49 -0.97
CA ASP A 51 28.41 31.77 0.27
C ASP A 51 28.24 30.65 1.30
N LEU A 52 27.02 30.15 1.48
CA LEU A 52 26.74 29.02 2.37
C LEU A 52 27.30 27.71 1.80
N ALA A 53 27.17 27.50 0.49
CA ALA A 53 27.63 26.27 -0.17
C ALA A 53 29.16 26.11 -0.05
N ARG A 54 29.93 27.18 -0.21
CA ARG A 54 31.40 27.17 -0.01
C ARG A 54 31.78 26.79 1.41
N LEU A 55 31.16 27.41 2.40
CA LEU A 55 31.40 27.11 3.82
C LEU A 55 31.04 25.65 4.19
N ALA A 56 29.97 25.11 3.59
CA ALA A 56 29.60 23.72 3.78
C ALA A 56 30.58 22.76 3.08
N ALA A 57 30.97 23.06 1.84
CA ALA A 57 31.91 22.25 1.07
C ALA A 57 33.31 22.18 1.72
N ASP A 58 33.74 23.25 2.40
CA ASP A 58 35.00 23.29 3.16
C ASP A 58 35.01 22.28 4.31
N LYS A 59 33.89 22.20 5.04
CA LYS A 59 33.67 21.23 6.12
C LYS A 59 33.55 19.79 5.64
N LEU A 60 33.34 19.58 4.34
CA LEU A 60 33.27 18.27 3.69
C LEU A 60 34.59 17.86 3.02
N SER A 61 35.73 18.42 3.42
CA SER A 61 37.06 18.12 2.86
C SER A 61 37.48 16.64 2.88
N ALA A 62 36.84 15.81 3.71
CA ALA A 62 37.05 14.35 3.74
C ALA A 62 36.33 13.58 2.60
N MET A 63 35.43 14.24 1.88
CA MET A 63 34.66 13.64 0.77
C MET A 63 35.55 13.49 -0.48
N ALA A 64 35.36 12.42 -1.26
CA ALA A 64 36.21 12.13 -2.43
C ALA A 64 36.07 13.15 -3.57
N GLY A 65 34.89 13.75 -3.72
CA GLY A 65 34.64 14.80 -4.70
C GLY A 65 33.63 15.79 -4.14
N ARG A 66 33.90 17.09 -4.30
CA ARG A 66 33.03 18.18 -3.90
C ARG A 66 32.77 19.05 -5.12
N VAL A 67 31.50 19.36 -5.39
CA VAL A 67 31.09 20.28 -6.45
C VAL A 67 30.05 21.22 -5.88
N ILE A 68 30.10 22.50 -6.26
CA ILE A 68 29.09 23.48 -5.86
C ILE A 68 28.24 23.84 -7.08
N LEU A 69 26.92 23.81 -6.91
CA LEU A 69 25.96 24.42 -7.82
C LEU A 69 25.33 25.64 -7.13
N ALA A 70 25.86 26.82 -7.44
CA ALA A 70 25.38 28.10 -6.94
C ALA A 70 24.15 28.54 -7.74
N ASN A 71 22.96 28.19 -7.25
CA ASN A 71 21.67 28.45 -7.92
C ASN A 71 20.83 29.54 -7.24
N GLU A 72 21.32 30.14 -6.16
CA GLU A 72 20.64 31.20 -5.42
C GLU A 72 21.58 32.37 -5.08
N PRO A 73 21.05 33.59 -4.85
CA PRO A 73 21.85 34.73 -4.39
C PRO A 73 22.49 34.49 -3.02
N ILE A 74 23.68 35.06 -2.80
CA ILE A 74 24.37 35.04 -1.50
C ILE A 74 23.49 35.56 -0.36
N THR A 75 23.70 35.04 0.84
CA THR A 75 22.87 35.36 2.02
C THR A 75 23.38 36.55 2.83
N SER A 76 24.69 36.85 2.80
CA SER A 76 25.29 37.96 3.54
C SER A 76 26.29 38.74 2.70
N GLN A 77 26.34 40.05 2.93
CA GLN A 77 27.33 40.98 2.34
C GLN A 77 28.30 41.54 3.38
N GLU A 78 28.31 40.98 4.60
CA GLU A 78 29.26 41.42 5.63
C GLU A 78 30.70 41.06 5.25
N GLU A 79 31.62 42.02 5.40
CA GLU A 79 33.02 41.90 4.96
C GLU A 79 33.72 40.67 5.56
N ALA A 80 33.56 40.45 6.88
CA ALA A 80 34.14 39.29 7.57
C ALA A 80 33.57 37.95 7.09
N HIS A 81 32.29 37.91 6.68
CA HIS A 81 31.67 36.71 6.12
C HIS A 81 32.22 36.41 4.73
N LEU A 82 32.31 37.42 3.87
CA LEU A 82 32.86 37.28 2.53
C LEU A 82 34.34 36.87 2.56
N GLU A 83 35.13 37.40 3.49
CA GLU A 83 36.52 36.98 3.70
C GLU A 83 36.62 35.49 4.07
N ALA A 84 35.76 35.02 4.99
CA ALA A 84 35.69 33.60 5.34
C ALA A 84 35.25 32.72 4.17
N VAL A 85 34.27 33.16 3.37
CA VAL A 85 33.79 32.46 2.17
C VAL A 85 34.87 32.36 1.10
N MET A 86 35.64 33.43 0.89
CA MET A 86 36.73 33.46 -0.09
C MET A 86 37.90 32.53 0.31
N ALA A 87 38.12 32.32 1.61
CA ALA A 87 39.12 31.40 2.13
C ALA A 87 38.63 29.94 2.24
N ALA A 88 37.34 29.69 2.05
CA ALA A 88 36.72 28.38 2.18
C ALA A 88 36.66 27.64 0.84
N ALA A 89 37.01 26.35 0.85
CA ALA A 89 36.89 25.47 -0.31
C ALA A 89 37.52 26.04 -1.61
N GLU A 90 38.72 26.63 -1.51
CA GLU A 90 39.45 27.22 -2.66
C GLU A 90 39.71 26.20 -3.79
N ASP A 91 39.74 24.91 -3.45
CA ASP A 91 39.95 23.80 -4.37
C ASP A 91 38.67 23.24 -4.99
N VAL A 92 37.51 23.82 -4.68
CA VAL A 92 36.18 23.35 -5.13
C VAL A 92 35.64 24.27 -6.22
N GLU A 93 35.26 23.66 -7.35
CA GLU A 93 34.69 24.37 -8.48
C GLU A 93 33.19 24.68 -8.26
N SER A 94 32.81 25.92 -8.59
CA SER A 94 31.42 26.40 -8.54
C SER A 94 30.84 26.53 -9.94
N TYR A 95 29.62 26.01 -10.10
CA TYR A 95 28.80 26.09 -11.31
C TYR A 95 27.61 27.00 -11.06
N TYR A 96 27.22 27.78 -12.07
CA TYR A 96 26.15 28.81 -11.97
C TYR A 96 24.97 28.53 -12.90
N ASN A 97 24.94 27.34 -13.50
CA ASN A 97 23.91 26.95 -14.44
C ASN A 97 22.55 26.81 -13.72
N LYS A 98 21.47 27.12 -14.43
CA LYS A 98 20.13 26.90 -13.90
C LYS A 98 19.85 25.40 -13.76
N LEU A 99 19.43 24.97 -12.57
CA LEU A 99 19.00 23.59 -12.33
C LEU A 99 17.71 23.27 -13.11
N ILE A 100 17.72 22.17 -13.85
CA ILE A 100 16.54 21.65 -14.56
C ILE A 100 15.85 20.57 -13.72
N GLY A 101 16.61 19.68 -13.10
CA GLY A 101 16.05 18.65 -12.23
C GLY A 101 17.09 17.72 -11.64
N ILE A 102 16.68 17.04 -10.58
CA ILE A 102 17.46 16.04 -9.86
C ILE A 102 16.69 14.74 -9.88
N LYS A 103 17.35 13.63 -10.22
CA LYS A 103 16.78 12.28 -10.16
C LYS A 103 17.80 11.32 -9.60
N GLY A 104 17.32 10.30 -8.89
CA GLY A 104 18.16 9.23 -8.39
C GLY A 104 18.04 9.07 -6.88
N PHE A 105 19.06 8.44 -6.32
CA PHE A 105 19.15 8.02 -4.93
C PHE A 105 20.64 7.89 -4.58
N LEU A 106 20.93 7.52 -3.33
CA LEU A 106 22.27 7.34 -2.77
C LEU A 106 23.20 6.56 -3.72
N GLY A 107 24.26 7.21 -4.18
CA GLY A 107 25.23 6.62 -5.10
C GLY A 107 24.87 6.71 -6.59
N GLN A 108 23.73 7.32 -6.97
CA GLN A 108 23.24 7.36 -8.35
C GLN A 108 22.42 8.64 -8.66
N PHE A 109 22.82 9.81 -8.14
CA PHE A 109 22.14 11.06 -8.47
C PHE A 109 22.58 11.64 -9.82
N GLN A 110 21.60 11.87 -10.70
CA GLN A 110 21.71 12.61 -11.95
C GLN A 110 21.17 14.02 -11.75
N VAL A 111 21.91 15.01 -12.24
CA VAL A 111 21.64 16.44 -12.01
C VAL A 111 21.76 17.14 -13.35
N SER A 112 20.60 17.43 -13.93
CA SER A 112 20.50 18.09 -15.23
C SER A 112 20.48 19.60 -15.03
N VAL A 113 21.35 20.32 -15.74
CA VAL A 113 21.45 21.80 -15.72
C VAL A 113 21.36 22.38 -17.13
N GLU A 114 20.97 23.66 -17.22
CA GLU A 114 20.87 24.37 -18.50
C GLU A 114 22.26 24.59 -19.13
N HIS A 115 22.35 24.31 -20.43
CA HIS A 115 23.54 24.50 -21.25
C HIS A 115 23.14 25.06 -22.63
N ASP A 116 24.06 25.74 -23.34
CA ASP A 116 23.81 26.56 -24.53
C ASP A 116 22.87 25.98 -25.62
N ASN A 117 22.71 24.65 -25.70
CA ASN A 117 21.83 23.95 -26.65
C ASN A 117 20.93 22.87 -26.00
N GLY A 118 20.61 22.97 -24.70
CA GLY A 118 19.69 22.05 -24.02
C GLY A 118 20.05 21.79 -22.56
N ALA A 119 20.09 20.51 -22.17
CA ALA A 119 20.45 20.07 -20.84
C ALA A 119 21.82 19.38 -20.86
N ALA A 120 22.62 19.60 -19.81
CA ALA A 120 23.85 18.87 -19.54
C ALA A 120 23.77 18.15 -18.18
N GLU A 121 24.37 16.97 -18.08
CA GLU A 121 24.53 16.26 -16.81
C GLU A 121 25.76 16.81 -16.07
N LEU A 122 25.54 17.46 -14.93
CA LEU A 122 26.57 18.19 -14.20
C LEU A 122 27.71 17.28 -13.72
N SER A 123 27.41 16.06 -13.29
CA SER A 123 28.40 15.07 -12.85
C SER A 123 29.42 14.73 -13.93
N VAL A 124 28.99 14.65 -15.19
CA VAL A 124 29.86 14.30 -16.34
C VAL A 124 30.85 15.43 -16.62
N VAL A 125 30.42 16.68 -16.43
CA VAL A 125 31.26 17.86 -16.64
C VAL A 125 32.20 18.08 -15.45
N ALA A 126 31.66 18.09 -14.24
CA ALA A 126 32.37 18.48 -13.03
C ALA A 126 33.27 17.38 -12.46
N LEU A 127 32.81 16.12 -12.50
CA LEU A 127 33.54 14.99 -11.89
C LEU A 127 34.11 14.01 -12.93
N ARG A 128 33.71 14.13 -14.21
CA ARG A 128 33.94 13.09 -15.23
C ARG A 128 33.41 11.73 -14.79
N LYS A 129 32.32 11.73 -14.03
CA LYS A 129 31.61 10.56 -13.51
C LYS A 129 30.15 10.59 -13.96
N PRO A 130 29.46 9.45 -14.03
CA PRO A 130 28.07 9.41 -14.46
C PRO A 130 27.08 10.03 -13.46
N HIS A 131 27.42 10.11 -12.17
CA HIS A 131 26.50 10.57 -11.12
C HIS A 131 27.25 11.24 -9.96
N PHE A 132 26.49 11.94 -9.12
CA PHE A 132 26.86 12.23 -7.74
C PHE A 132 26.38 11.11 -6.83
N ASP A 133 27.05 10.93 -5.69
CA ASP A 133 26.65 9.94 -4.70
C ASP A 133 25.66 10.54 -3.69
N LEU A 134 25.86 11.81 -3.36
CA LEU A 134 25.18 12.52 -2.28
C LEU A 134 24.85 13.94 -2.75
N ILE A 135 23.75 14.50 -2.23
CA ILE A 135 23.38 15.90 -2.45
C ILE A 135 23.11 16.56 -1.11
N LEU A 136 23.78 17.68 -0.85
CA LEU A 136 23.47 18.61 0.23
C LEU A 136 22.78 19.83 -0.35
N ASP A 137 21.52 20.04 0.00
CA ASP A 137 20.67 21.10 -0.51
C ASP A 137 20.41 22.18 0.56
N LEU A 138 21.06 23.32 0.39
CA LEU A 138 20.94 24.53 1.19
C LEU A 138 20.01 25.58 0.56
N SER A 139 19.31 25.22 -0.52
CA SER A 139 18.34 26.11 -1.19
C SER A 139 17.24 26.53 -0.21
N ARG A 140 16.61 27.69 -0.41
CA ARG A 140 15.51 28.14 0.46
C ARG A 140 14.30 27.22 0.45
N GLU A 141 14.06 26.58 -0.69
CA GLU A 141 13.04 25.55 -0.89
C GLU A 141 13.72 24.28 -1.41
N PRO A 142 13.25 23.09 -1.04
CA PRO A 142 13.87 21.84 -1.46
C PRO A 142 13.75 21.65 -2.97
N GLN A 143 14.86 21.29 -3.62
CA GLN A 143 14.87 21.00 -5.06
C GLN A 143 14.15 19.68 -5.41
N ILE A 144 14.03 18.76 -4.45
CA ILE A 144 13.15 17.58 -4.52
C ILE A 144 11.97 17.78 -3.56
N GLN A 145 10.77 17.93 -4.11
CA GLN A 145 9.54 18.12 -3.33
C GLN A 145 8.84 16.78 -3.05
N LEU A 146 9.47 15.95 -2.22
CA LEU A 146 8.89 14.70 -1.71
C LEU A 146 8.75 14.77 -0.19
N GLU A 147 7.72 14.11 0.35
CA GLU A 147 7.54 14.01 1.80
C GLU A 147 8.62 13.09 2.42
N MET A 148 9.01 12.05 1.69
CA MET A 148 10.16 11.21 2.01
C MET A 148 11.21 11.38 0.90
N LEU A 149 12.30 12.06 1.25
CA LEU A 149 13.38 12.39 0.31
C LEU A 149 14.20 11.14 -0.05
N PRO A 150 14.67 10.99 -1.30
CA PRO A 150 15.51 9.86 -1.68
C PRO A 150 16.71 9.70 -0.74
N PRO A 151 17.09 8.46 -0.37
CA PRO A 151 18.30 8.24 0.43
C PRO A 151 19.49 8.97 -0.19
N GLY A 152 20.31 9.65 0.62
CA GLY A 152 21.47 10.41 0.16
C GLY A 152 21.18 11.85 -0.30
N TYR A 153 19.93 12.30 -0.26
CA TYR A 153 19.55 13.69 -0.48
C TYR A 153 19.24 14.38 0.85
N PHE A 154 20.02 15.40 1.20
CA PHE A 154 19.94 16.12 2.47
C PHE A 154 19.45 17.55 2.24
N TYR A 155 18.16 17.78 2.45
CA TYR A 155 17.62 19.14 2.49
C TYR A 155 17.78 19.74 3.88
N VAL A 156 18.62 20.76 3.99
CA VAL A 156 18.87 21.49 5.24
C VAL A 156 18.36 22.93 5.20
N GLY A 157 18.11 23.45 3.99
CA GLY A 157 17.77 24.85 3.78
C GLY A 157 18.78 25.78 4.45
N GLN A 158 18.27 26.75 5.22
CA GLN A 158 19.11 27.68 5.99
C GLN A 158 19.04 27.40 7.50
N ASP A 159 18.70 26.16 7.89
CA ASP A 159 18.66 25.74 9.29
C ASP A 159 20.07 25.31 9.76
N PRO A 160 20.69 26.05 10.71
CA PRO A 160 22.05 25.74 11.15
C PRO A 160 22.17 24.39 11.86
N GLN A 161 21.11 23.93 12.53
CA GLN A 161 21.12 22.65 13.23
C GLN A 161 21.10 21.50 12.22
N LYS A 162 20.18 21.53 11.26
CA LYS A 162 20.11 20.51 10.19
C LYS A 162 21.40 20.47 9.38
N LEU A 163 21.99 21.63 9.08
CA LEU A 163 23.28 21.69 8.39
C LEU A 163 24.38 21.02 9.22
N ALA A 164 24.45 21.30 10.53
CA ALA A 164 25.46 20.68 11.40
C ALA A 164 25.30 19.15 11.47
N GLU A 165 24.07 18.65 11.56
CA GLU A 165 23.75 17.22 11.55
C GLU A 165 24.14 16.58 10.21
N ALA A 166 23.72 17.16 9.08
CA ALA A 166 24.05 16.65 7.74
C ALA A 166 25.56 16.61 7.48
N LEU A 167 26.31 17.61 7.93
CA LEU A 167 27.78 17.64 7.79
C LEU A 167 28.47 16.56 8.62
N GLN A 168 27.86 16.07 9.69
CA GLN A 168 28.37 14.93 10.48
C GLN A 168 27.99 13.59 9.85
N GLU A 169 26.83 13.50 9.21
CA GLU A 169 26.30 12.27 8.63
C GLU A 169 26.90 11.95 7.25
N LEU A 170 27.06 12.95 6.38
CA LEU A 170 27.55 12.77 5.00
C LEU A 170 28.86 11.95 4.89
N PRO A 171 29.91 12.19 5.72
CA PRO A 171 31.12 11.38 5.66
C PRO A 171 30.92 9.91 6.09
N GLN A 172 29.90 9.62 6.91
CA GLN A 172 29.55 8.27 7.34
C GLN A 172 28.79 7.50 6.26
N MET A 173 28.32 8.20 5.22
CA MET A 173 27.61 7.65 4.07
C MET A 173 28.56 7.25 2.93
N ILE A 174 29.87 7.08 3.19
CA ILE A 174 30.86 6.55 2.25
C ILE A 174 31.02 5.04 2.46
N GLY A 175 30.78 4.25 1.42
CA GLY A 175 30.95 2.79 1.43
C GLY A 175 29.78 2.04 0.82
N GLN A 176 29.51 0.85 1.34
CA GLN A 176 28.40 0.01 0.91
C GLN A 176 27.37 -0.10 2.01
N PHE A 177 26.10 0.12 1.66
CA PHE A 177 24.97 0.08 2.57
C PHE A 177 23.92 -0.86 2.02
N ASP A 178 23.33 -1.67 2.89
CA ASP A 178 22.23 -2.55 2.53
C ASP A 178 20.99 -2.16 3.29
N LYS A 179 19.86 -2.17 2.61
CA LYS A 179 18.55 -2.14 3.26
C LYS A 179 17.67 -3.28 2.77
N PRO A 180 16.66 -3.71 3.55
CA PRO A 180 15.71 -4.71 3.09
C PRO A 180 14.98 -4.26 1.83
N ARG A 181 14.65 -5.22 0.97
CA ARG A 181 13.60 -5.04 -0.04
C ARG A 181 12.25 -5.24 0.64
N TYR A 182 11.70 -4.15 1.18
CA TYR A 182 10.52 -4.18 2.05
C TYR A 182 9.26 -4.77 1.44
N VAL A 183 9.08 -4.69 0.11
CA VAL A 183 7.83 -5.05 -0.56
C VAL A 183 8.05 -5.90 -1.81
N LYS A 184 7.07 -6.75 -2.09
CA LYS A 184 6.99 -7.60 -3.29
C LYS A 184 5.67 -7.35 -4.00
N VAL A 185 5.69 -7.43 -5.33
CA VAL A 185 4.51 -7.30 -6.19
C VAL A 185 4.25 -8.64 -6.89
N ASN A 186 3.05 -9.18 -6.70
CA ASN A 186 2.51 -10.30 -7.46
C ASN A 186 1.56 -9.78 -8.54
N ALA A 187 2.00 -9.84 -9.79
CA ALA A 187 1.25 -9.32 -10.94
C ALA A 187 -0.07 -10.10 -11.18
N ASP A 188 -0.12 -11.40 -10.86
CA ASP A 188 -1.30 -12.24 -11.10
C ASP A 188 -2.48 -11.86 -10.18
N LEU A 189 -2.17 -11.39 -8.98
CA LEU A 189 -3.15 -10.89 -8.01
C LEU A 189 -3.47 -9.40 -8.20
N CYS A 190 -2.70 -8.69 -9.03
CA CYS A 190 -2.83 -7.24 -9.13
C CYS A 190 -4.08 -6.85 -9.91
N ALA A 191 -4.96 -6.09 -9.27
CA ALA A 191 -6.20 -5.61 -9.88
C ALA A 191 -6.03 -4.29 -10.67
N HIS A 192 -4.79 -3.83 -10.89
CA HIS A 192 -4.53 -2.54 -11.54
C HIS A 192 -4.90 -2.53 -13.01
N ASN A 193 -4.56 -3.60 -13.73
CA ASN A 193 -4.95 -3.79 -15.11
C ASN A 193 -5.19 -5.27 -15.39
N ARG A 194 -6.25 -5.59 -16.14
CA ARG A 194 -6.48 -6.95 -16.63
C ARG A 194 -7.16 -6.91 -17.99
N ASN A 195 -6.59 -7.64 -18.96
CA ASN A 195 -7.08 -7.71 -20.34
C ASN A 195 -7.31 -6.33 -20.98
N GLY A 196 -6.41 -5.37 -20.69
CA GLY A 196 -6.48 -4.01 -21.22
C GLY A 196 -7.40 -3.05 -20.46
N ASN A 197 -8.22 -3.54 -19.53
CA ASN A 197 -9.08 -2.71 -18.68
C ASN A 197 -8.35 -2.23 -17.43
N ASN A 198 -8.47 -0.93 -17.13
CA ASN A 198 -7.94 -0.35 -15.90
C ASN A 198 -8.89 -0.64 -14.72
N GLY A 199 -8.31 -1.00 -13.58
CA GLY A 199 -9.05 -1.28 -12.34
C GLY A 199 -8.51 -0.45 -11.17
N CYS A 200 -7.97 -1.13 -10.17
CA CYS A 200 -7.53 -0.53 -8.90
C CYS A 200 -6.28 0.35 -9.06
N ASN A 201 -6.29 1.56 -8.48
CA ASN A 201 -5.14 2.47 -8.44
C ASN A 201 -4.75 2.90 -7.01
N ARG A 202 -5.30 2.26 -5.98
CA ARG A 202 -5.16 2.68 -4.56
C ARG A 202 -3.71 2.88 -4.11
N CYS A 203 -2.80 1.99 -4.49
CA CYS A 203 -1.39 2.04 -4.08
C CYS A 203 -0.63 3.28 -4.60
N LEU A 204 -1.05 3.85 -5.74
CA LEU A 204 -0.40 5.01 -6.36
C LEU A 204 -0.67 6.30 -5.59
N ASN A 205 -1.72 6.34 -4.77
CA ASN A 205 -2.16 7.56 -4.10
C ASN A 205 -1.46 7.79 -2.75
N PHE A 206 -0.72 6.82 -2.23
CA PHE A 206 -0.22 6.85 -0.85
C PHE A 206 1.29 6.58 -0.73
N CYS A 207 2.07 6.75 -1.81
CA CYS A 207 3.52 6.66 -1.74
C CYS A 207 4.14 8.04 -1.51
N PRO A 208 4.68 8.35 -0.31
CA PRO A 208 5.31 9.65 -0.02
C PRO A 208 6.68 9.85 -0.70
N ALA A 209 7.24 8.80 -1.29
CA ALA A 209 8.60 8.77 -1.85
C ALA A 209 8.63 8.66 -3.39
N ASP A 210 7.47 8.71 -4.07
CA ASP A 210 7.36 8.46 -5.53
C ASP A 210 8.01 7.13 -6.00
N ALA A 211 8.07 6.14 -5.11
CA ALA A 211 8.70 4.84 -5.40
C ALA A 211 7.80 3.90 -6.21
N ILE A 212 6.53 4.24 -6.45
CA ILE A 212 5.53 3.36 -7.08
C ILE A 212 5.03 3.98 -8.38
N LYS A 213 5.13 3.23 -9.48
CA LYS A 213 4.75 3.72 -10.81
C LYS A 213 3.90 2.69 -11.56
N SER A 214 3.05 3.17 -12.45
CA SER A 214 2.39 2.34 -13.46
C SER A 214 3.19 2.40 -14.75
N VAL A 215 3.94 1.34 -15.05
CA VAL A 215 4.77 1.21 -16.26
C VAL A 215 4.15 0.13 -17.13
N ALA A 216 3.84 0.45 -18.39
CA ALA A 216 3.15 -0.47 -19.31
C ALA A 216 1.88 -1.10 -18.70
N LYS A 217 1.14 -0.35 -17.87
CA LYS A 217 -0.07 -0.78 -17.13
C LYS A 217 0.19 -1.83 -16.04
N GLN A 218 1.43 -2.00 -15.59
CA GLN A 218 1.81 -2.83 -14.45
C GLN A 218 2.34 -1.96 -13.32
N ILE A 219 2.08 -2.38 -12.08
CA ILE A 219 2.62 -1.69 -10.91
C ILE A 219 4.06 -2.14 -10.70
N GLU A 220 4.97 -1.16 -10.73
CA GLU A 220 6.37 -1.34 -10.42
C GLU A 220 6.73 -0.53 -9.17
N ILE A 221 7.63 -1.08 -8.35
CA ILE A 221 8.14 -0.41 -7.16
C ILE A 221 9.65 -0.33 -7.30
N ASP A 222 10.18 0.89 -7.30
CA ASP A 222 11.61 1.15 -7.25
C ASP A 222 12.11 0.84 -5.83
N PRO A 223 12.89 -0.23 -5.65
CA PRO A 223 13.32 -0.64 -4.33
C PRO A 223 14.42 0.28 -3.77
N TYR A 224 15.08 1.12 -4.59
CA TYR A 224 16.08 2.10 -4.15
C TYR A 224 15.45 3.39 -3.61
N LEU A 225 14.24 3.74 -4.08
CA LEU A 225 13.43 4.84 -3.54
C LEU A 225 12.47 4.39 -2.43
N CYS A 226 12.21 3.10 -2.28
CA CYS A 226 11.27 2.61 -1.27
C CYS A 226 11.82 2.73 0.16
N HIS A 227 11.19 3.57 0.98
CA HIS A 227 11.52 3.74 2.42
C HIS A 227 10.90 2.68 3.34
N GLY A 228 10.18 1.68 2.79
CA GLY A 228 9.55 0.66 3.63
C GLY A 228 8.32 1.14 4.41
N ALA A 229 7.70 2.26 4.02
CA ALA A 229 6.57 2.85 4.74
C ALA A 229 5.33 1.93 4.88
N GLY A 230 5.14 0.97 3.97
CA GLY A 230 4.03 0.00 4.06
C GLY A 230 2.64 0.53 3.69
N SER A 231 2.49 1.80 3.32
CA SER A 231 1.20 2.34 2.87
C SER A 231 0.62 1.61 1.65
N CYS A 232 1.46 1.20 0.70
CA CYS A 232 1.00 0.49 -0.49
C CYS A 232 0.53 -0.94 -0.22
N THR A 233 1.15 -1.65 0.73
CA THR A 233 0.71 -2.98 1.18
C THR A 233 -0.56 -2.86 2.00
N ASN A 234 -0.67 -1.80 2.79
CA ASN A 234 -1.88 -1.49 3.53
C ASN A 234 -3.05 -1.18 2.58
N ALA A 235 -2.83 -0.34 1.56
CA ALA A 235 -3.84 0.05 0.58
C ALA A 235 -4.20 -1.05 -0.44
N CYS A 236 -3.42 -2.13 -0.55
CA CYS A 236 -3.63 -3.19 -1.53
C CYS A 236 -4.67 -4.22 -1.05
N PRO A 237 -5.89 -4.26 -1.62
CA PRO A 237 -6.96 -5.10 -1.09
C PRO A 237 -6.88 -6.57 -1.55
N THR A 238 -6.12 -6.85 -2.62
CA THR A 238 -5.88 -8.20 -3.12
C THR A 238 -4.67 -8.88 -2.47
N GLY A 239 -3.84 -8.12 -1.75
CA GLY A 239 -2.53 -8.60 -1.29
C GLY A 239 -1.49 -8.76 -2.40
N ALA A 240 -1.74 -8.17 -3.59
CA ALA A 240 -0.77 -8.16 -4.68
C ALA A 240 0.54 -7.44 -4.31
N ILE A 241 0.46 -6.37 -3.53
CA ILE A 241 1.63 -5.75 -2.92
C ILE A 241 1.68 -6.23 -1.47
N ALA A 242 2.71 -7.00 -1.12
CA ALA A 242 2.89 -7.57 0.20
C ALA A 242 4.20 -7.11 0.83
N TYR A 243 4.17 -6.86 2.13
CA TYR A 243 5.36 -6.55 2.91
C TYR A 243 6.16 -7.84 3.12
N ASP A 244 7.49 -7.77 3.05
CA ASP A 244 8.36 -8.95 3.12
C ASP A 244 9.05 -9.10 4.48
N GLN A 245 9.29 -7.98 5.18
CA GLN A 245 10.23 -7.90 6.31
C GLN A 245 9.70 -6.97 7.42
N PRO A 246 8.67 -7.37 8.19
CA PRO A 246 8.13 -8.72 8.27
C PRO A 246 6.94 -8.97 7.35
N THR A 247 6.74 -10.22 6.96
CA THR A 247 5.49 -10.60 6.27
C THR A 247 4.27 -10.35 7.17
N PRO A 248 3.08 -10.04 6.62
CA PRO A 248 1.87 -9.88 7.41
C PRO A 248 1.61 -11.07 8.35
N GLN A 249 1.85 -12.30 7.88
CA GLN A 249 1.68 -13.51 8.70
C GLN A 249 2.68 -13.58 9.87
N ALA A 250 3.92 -13.15 9.66
CA ALA A 250 4.91 -13.08 10.73
C ALA A 250 4.52 -12.04 11.79
N LEU A 251 4.00 -10.88 11.38
CA LEU A 251 3.53 -9.85 12.30
C LEU A 251 2.27 -10.29 13.06
N HIS A 252 1.29 -10.93 12.40
CA HIS A 252 0.15 -11.57 13.06
C HIS A 252 0.59 -12.60 14.11
N SER A 253 1.51 -13.49 13.75
CA SER A 253 2.03 -14.52 14.65
C SER A 253 2.74 -13.92 15.86
N TYR A 254 3.50 -12.84 15.65
CA TYR A 254 4.16 -12.09 16.72
C TYR A 254 3.14 -11.45 17.66
N LEU A 255 2.16 -10.71 17.13
CA LEU A 255 1.14 -10.02 17.92
C LEU A 255 0.32 -11.01 18.76
N ASN A 256 -0.12 -12.12 18.17
CA ASN A 256 -0.86 -13.15 18.89
C ASN A 256 -0.05 -13.69 20.09
N LYS A 257 1.23 -14.06 19.85
CA LYS A 257 2.10 -14.57 20.92
C LYS A 257 2.35 -13.51 22.00
N LEU A 258 2.60 -12.27 21.60
CA LEU A 258 2.86 -11.16 22.51
C LEU A 258 1.66 -10.91 23.43
N ILE A 259 0.46 -10.79 22.85
CA ILE A 259 -0.79 -10.55 23.58
C ILE A 259 -1.14 -11.74 24.47
N SER A 260 -1.10 -12.95 23.92
CA SER A 260 -1.48 -14.17 24.65
C SER A 260 -0.59 -14.42 25.88
N ARG A 261 0.73 -14.31 25.71
CA ARG A 261 1.70 -14.49 26.82
C ARG A 261 1.55 -13.41 27.88
N PHE A 262 1.35 -12.15 27.47
CA PHE A 262 1.11 -11.08 28.43
C PHE A 262 -0.16 -11.35 29.23
N ARG A 263 -1.27 -11.72 28.58
CA ARG A 263 -2.52 -12.04 29.28
C ARG A 263 -2.37 -13.21 30.24
N GLU A 264 -1.64 -14.25 29.85
CA GLU A 264 -1.38 -15.43 30.69
C GLU A 264 -0.59 -15.07 31.96
N GLN A 265 0.42 -14.22 31.85
CA GLN A 265 1.28 -13.86 32.99
C GLN A 265 0.69 -12.72 33.84
N ALA A 266 0.14 -11.69 33.19
CA ALA A 266 -0.37 -10.48 33.86
C ALA A 266 -1.82 -10.60 34.34
N GLN A 267 -2.57 -11.61 33.87
CA GLN A 267 -3.99 -11.80 34.17
C GLN A 267 -4.85 -10.56 33.86
N THR A 268 -4.44 -9.76 32.87
CA THR A 268 -5.15 -8.56 32.40
C THR A 268 -4.94 -8.37 30.90
N ALA A 269 -5.86 -7.64 30.25
CA ALA A 269 -5.79 -7.35 28.83
C ALA A 269 -4.79 -6.22 28.55
N PRO A 270 -3.84 -6.40 27.60
CA PRO A 270 -2.87 -5.36 27.27
C PRO A 270 -3.46 -4.27 26.37
N VAL A 271 -2.76 -3.15 26.28
CA VAL A 271 -2.91 -2.15 25.22
C VAL A 271 -1.73 -2.30 24.26
N VAL A 272 -1.98 -2.48 22.97
CA VAL A 272 -0.92 -2.55 21.95
C VAL A 272 -0.61 -1.13 21.49
N LEU A 273 0.67 -0.73 21.47
CA LEU A 273 1.13 0.57 20.98
C LEU A 273 2.04 0.37 19.79
N PHE A 274 1.56 0.65 18.57
CA PHE A 274 2.39 0.69 17.37
C PHE A 274 3.16 2.00 17.29
N HIS A 275 4.44 1.93 16.96
CA HIS A 275 5.29 3.10 16.74
C HIS A 275 6.35 2.82 15.66
N ASP A 276 6.84 3.87 15.00
CA ASP A 276 7.98 3.77 14.09
C ASP A 276 9.28 3.52 14.88
N MET A 277 10.27 2.90 14.25
CA MET A 277 11.58 2.60 14.86
C MET A 277 12.47 3.84 15.04
N GLY A 278 12.16 4.94 14.37
CA GLY A 278 12.91 6.19 14.43
C GLY A 278 12.47 7.07 15.60
N GLN A 279 11.73 8.14 15.30
CA GLN A 279 11.31 9.13 16.30
C GLN A 279 10.38 8.51 17.35
N GLY A 280 9.45 7.65 16.95
CA GLY A 280 8.57 6.96 17.89
C GLY A 280 9.36 6.09 18.86
N GLY A 281 10.31 5.32 18.36
CA GLY A 281 11.20 4.46 19.14
C GLY A 281 12.02 5.23 20.18
N ALA A 282 12.51 6.42 19.84
CA ALA A 282 13.25 7.29 20.77
C ALA A 282 12.39 7.79 21.95
N LEU A 283 11.06 7.81 21.80
CA LEU A 283 10.11 8.21 22.84
C LEU A 283 9.63 7.03 23.71
N ILE A 284 9.85 5.79 23.27
CA ILE A 284 9.48 4.61 24.04
C ILE A 284 10.47 4.41 25.18
N SER A 285 9.94 4.39 26.41
CA SER A 285 10.72 4.16 27.61
C SER A 285 10.09 3.08 28.49
N ASP A 286 10.88 2.59 29.44
CA ASP A 286 10.39 1.65 30.44
C ASP A 286 9.34 2.26 31.39
N GLU A 287 9.21 3.58 31.41
CA GLU A 287 8.26 4.30 32.27
C GLU A 287 6.82 4.22 31.75
N LEU A 288 6.60 3.76 30.52
CA LEU A 288 5.27 3.50 29.98
C LEU A 288 4.44 2.64 30.97
N PRO A 289 3.11 2.87 31.05
CA PRO A 289 2.21 2.01 31.82
C PRO A 289 2.44 0.53 31.51
N GLY A 290 2.42 -0.31 32.54
CA GLY A 290 2.88 -1.70 32.44
C GLY A 290 2.02 -2.57 31.53
N GLU A 291 0.76 -2.21 31.33
CA GLU A 291 -0.15 -2.87 30.37
C GLU A 291 0.07 -2.48 28.91
N VAL A 292 0.90 -1.46 28.62
CA VAL A 292 1.17 -1.00 27.26
C VAL A 292 2.31 -1.81 26.66
N LEU A 293 2.04 -2.51 25.57
CA LEU A 293 2.97 -3.32 24.80
C LEU A 293 3.43 -2.54 23.55
N PRO A 294 4.62 -1.92 23.57
CA PRO A 294 5.15 -1.23 22.40
C PRO A 294 5.54 -2.26 21.32
N VAL A 295 5.15 -1.97 20.07
CA VAL A 295 5.46 -2.75 18.88
C VAL A 295 6.10 -1.83 17.86
N ALA A 296 7.41 -2.01 17.68
CA ALA A 296 8.20 -1.24 16.73
C ALA A 296 8.00 -1.75 15.30
N LEU A 297 7.85 -0.83 14.36
CA LEU A 297 7.70 -1.07 12.92
C LEU A 297 8.62 -0.13 12.15
N GLU A 298 8.93 -0.46 10.89
CA GLU A 298 9.64 0.48 9.99
C GLU A 298 8.89 1.81 9.91
N GLU A 299 7.57 1.73 9.76
CA GLU A 299 6.63 2.83 9.79
C GLU A 299 5.30 2.35 10.37
N VAL A 300 4.55 3.26 10.98
CA VAL A 300 3.27 2.91 11.62
C VAL A 300 2.20 2.42 10.65
N THR A 301 2.32 2.76 9.36
CA THR A 301 1.42 2.27 8.30
C THR A 301 1.67 0.82 7.87
N VAL A 302 2.74 0.18 8.35
CA VAL A 302 3.03 -1.25 8.08
C VAL A 302 1.97 -2.15 8.72
N ALA A 303 1.54 -1.85 9.95
CA ALA A 303 0.41 -2.53 10.57
C ALA A 303 -0.90 -1.99 10.00
N SER A 304 -1.57 -2.80 9.19
CA SER A 304 -2.90 -2.47 8.63
C SER A 304 -4.06 -2.93 9.51
N MET A 305 -5.29 -2.59 9.12
CA MET A 305 -6.51 -2.86 9.90
C MET A 305 -6.69 -4.35 10.27
N ASP A 306 -6.19 -5.28 9.48
CA ASP A 306 -6.12 -6.72 9.82
C ASP A 306 -5.34 -6.99 11.11
N HIS A 307 -4.19 -6.32 11.29
CA HIS A 307 -3.37 -6.44 12.50
C HIS A 307 -4.06 -5.78 13.71
N TRP A 308 -4.72 -4.64 13.51
CA TRP A 308 -5.42 -3.92 14.58
C TRP A 308 -6.61 -4.75 15.08
N MET A 309 -7.47 -5.19 14.16
CA MET A 309 -8.65 -6.01 14.49
C MET A 309 -8.25 -7.37 15.07
N ALA A 310 -7.22 -8.02 14.52
CA ALA A 310 -6.73 -9.30 15.06
C ALA A 310 -6.17 -9.13 16.48
N SER A 311 -5.46 -8.03 16.76
CA SER A 311 -4.98 -7.73 18.12
C SER A 311 -6.13 -7.64 19.12
N LEU A 312 -7.22 -6.95 18.77
CA LEU A 312 -8.42 -6.89 19.60
C LEU A 312 -9.08 -8.26 19.75
N ALA A 313 -9.18 -9.03 18.67
CA ALA A 313 -9.76 -10.39 18.68
C ALA A 313 -8.94 -11.37 19.55
N TRP A 314 -7.62 -11.24 19.61
CA TRP A 314 -6.76 -11.98 20.55
C TRP A 314 -6.82 -11.46 21.99
N GLY A 315 -7.61 -10.42 22.24
CA GLY A 315 -7.89 -9.92 23.58
C GLY A 315 -7.03 -8.73 24.00
N ALA A 316 -6.40 -7.99 23.08
CA ALA A 316 -5.97 -6.65 23.43
C ALA A 316 -7.19 -5.79 23.80
N ARG A 317 -7.05 -4.98 24.86
CA ARG A 317 -8.09 -4.05 25.32
C ARG A 317 -8.30 -2.91 24.34
N GLN A 318 -7.17 -2.41 23.80
CA GLN A 318 -7.08 -1.23 22.96
C GLN A 318 -5.84 -1.33 22.05
N VAL A 319 -5.90 -0.67 20.90
CA VAL A 319 -4.78 -0.45 19.98
C VAL A 319 -4.53 1.05 19.87
N LEU A 320 -3.29 1.47 20.13
CA LEU A 320 -2.79 2.82 19.99
C LEU A 320 -1.76 2.86 18.85
N ILE A 321 -1.78 3.92 18.06
CA ILE A 321 -0.83 4.15 16.96
C ILE A 321 -0.18 5.51 17.20
N LEU A 322 1.11 5.52 17.50
CA LEU A 322 1.86 6.75 17.73
C LEU A 322 2.18 7.44 16.41
N ASN A 323 1.56 8.58 16.15
CA ASN A 323 1.87 9.42 15.01
C ASN A 323 2.76 10.59 15.45
N THR A 324 3.98 10.63 14.93
CA THR A 324 4.97 11.66 15.27
C THR A 324 5.04 12.72 14.17
N SER A 325 5.82 13.77 14.44
CA SER A 325 6.15 14.78 13.44
C SER A 325 6.99 14.25 12.26
N ALA A 326 7.68 13.10 12.41
CA ALA A 326 8.39 12.44 11.31
C ALA A 326 7.46 11.72 10.32
N THR A 327 6.24 11.34 10.73
CA THR A 327 5.32 10.64 9.83
C THR A 327 4.90 11.54 8.67
N ALA A 328 5.17 11.10 7.44
CA ALA A 328 4.81 11.83 6.23
C ALA A 328 3.30 12.17 6.17
N PRO A 329 2.89 13.39 5.77
CA PRO A 329 1.48 13.81 5.75
C PRO A 329 0.54 12.86 4.99
N THR A 330 0.98 12.29 3.87
CA THR A 330 0.24 11.31 3.09
C THR A 330 -0.03 10.03 3.88
N LEU A 331 0.93 9.57 4.70
CA LEU A 331 0.75 8.42 5.58
C LEU A 331 -0.22 8.73 6.71
N THR A 332 -0.12 9.93 7.30
CA THR A 332 -1.08 10.40 8.31
C THR A 332 -2.51 10.45 7.76
N GLN A 333 -2.70 10.93 6.52
CA GLN A 333 -4.01 10.95 5.86
C GLN A 333 -4.55 9.53 5.66
N MET A 334 -3.70 8.59 5.23
CA MET A 334 -4.08 7.19 5.08
C MET A 334 -4.52 6.57 6.42
N LEU A 335 -3.73 6.76 7.49
CA LEU A 335 -4.06 6.26 8.82
C LEU A 335 -5.42 6.75 9.31
N LYS A 336 -5.74 8.03 9.09
CA LYS A 336 -7.05 8.60 9.44
C LYS A 336 -8.20 7.93 8.70
N GLY A 337 -8.01 7.61 7.41
CA GLY A 337 -9.01 6.89 6.61
C GLY A 337 -9.25 5.46 7.13
N GLU A 338 -8.17 4.71 7.36
CA GLU A 338 -8.24 3.34 7.90
C GLU A 338 -8.83 3.32 9.32
N LEU A 339 -8.43 4.28 10.18
CA LEU A 339 -8.99 4.44 11.52
C LEU A 339 -10.49 4.72 11.48
N GLY A 340 -10.93 5.61 10.58
CA GLY A 340 -12.35 5.94 10.40
C GLY A 340 -13.18 4.72 10.01
N LEU A 341 -12.68 3.90 9.08
CA LEU A 341 -13.33 2.65 8.69
C LEU A 341 -13.35 1.64 9.85
N ALA A 342 -12.21 1.44 10.52
CA ALA A 342 -12.09 0.50 11.62
C ALA A 342 -13.04 0.83 12.77
N ASN A 343 -13.09 2.10 13.18
CA ASN A 343 -13.97 2.54 14.27
C ASN A 343 -15.46 2.54 13.84
N ALA A 344 -15.78 2.83 12.58
CA ALA A 344 -17.16 2.69 12.10
C ALA A 344 -17.65 1.23 12.14
N ILE A 345 -16.77 0.26 11.84
CA ILE A 345 -17.09 -1.17 11.99
C ILE A 345 -17.32 -1.52 13.47
N LEU A 346 -16.49 -1.01 14.39
CA LEU A 346 -16.66 -1.23 15.83
C LEU A 346 -17.96 -0.60 16.36
N ASP A 347 -18.27 0.63 15.93
CA ASP A 347 -19.51 1.32 16.31
C ASP A 347 -20.75 0.54 15.84
N GLU A 348 -20.73 0.04 14.59
CA GLU A 348 -21.84 -0.71 14.00
C GLU A 348 -22.17 -1.99 14.78
N MET A 349 -21.16 -2.69 15.32
CA MET A 349 -21.36 -3.88 16.18
C MET A 349 -21.65 -3.54 17.65
N GLY A 350 -21.68 -2.25 18.02
CA GLY A 350 -21.89 -1.79 19.40
C GLY A 350 -20.68 -1.93 20.33
N GLN A 351 -19.46 -1.99 19.77
CA GLN A 351 -18.21 -1.97 20.54
C GLN A 351 -17.71 -0.53 20.72
N PRO A 352 -17.00 -0.23 21.82
CA PRO A 352 -16.26 1.02 21.94
C PRO A 352 -15.22 1.17 20.82
N GLN A 353 -14.88 2.41 20.46
CA GLN A 353 -13.78 2.72 19.55
C GLN A 353 -12.43 2.40 20.20
N ARG A 354 -11.99 1.15 20.02
CA ARG A 354 -10.79 0.56 20.64
C ARG A 354 -9.49 0.88 19.90
N ILE A 355 -9.56 1.60 18.79
CA ILE A 355 -8.38 1.94 17.98
C ILE A 355 -8.26 3.46 17.98
N ARG A 356 -7.06 3.97 18.28
CA ARG A 356 -6.78 5.41 18.34
C ARG A 356 -5.39 5.74 17.80
N VAL A 357 -5.31 6.80 17.00
CA VAL A 357 -4.04 7.46 16.69
C VAL A 357 -3.76 8.49 17.78
N ILE A 358 -2.57 8.47 18.34
CA ILE A 358 -2.11 9.39 19.39
C ILE A 358 -0.88 10.18 18.93
N ASP A 359 -0.65 11.34 19.52
CA ASP A 359 0.57 12.13 19.29
C ASP A 359 1.60 12.00 20.42
N GLU A 360 2.72 12.70 20.28
CA GLU A 360 3.84 12.70 21.23
C GLU A 360 3.43 13.28 22.61
N ALA A 361 2.51 14.24 22.65
CA ALA A 361 2.03 14.84 23.89
C ALA A 361 1.09 13.90 24.65
N GLU A 362 0.25 13.16 23.93
CA GLU A 362 -0.60 12.12 24.50
C GLU A 362 0.20 10.91 24.99
N LEU A 363 1.26 10.51 24.28
CA LEU A 363 2.19 9.47 24.73
C LEU A 363 2.83 9.81 26.08
N ALA A 364 3.24 11.07 26.27
CA ALA A 364 3.83 11.54 27.52
C ALA A 364 2.88 11.38 28.73
N ASN A 365 1.56 11.26 28.49
CA ASN A 365 0.58 11.00 29.54
C ASN A 365 -0.60 10.14 29.03
N LEU A 366 -0.40 8.83 28.98
CA LEU A 366 -1.41 7.89 28.48
C LEU A 366 -2.60 7.64 29.43
N TRP A 367 -2.50 7.97 30.73
CA TRP A 367 -3.51 7.61 31.73
C TRP A 367 -4.95 8.04 31.36
N PRO A 368 -5.22 9.27 30.88
CA PRO A 368 -6.56 9.66 30.48
C PRO A 368 -7.16 8.79 29.36
N ILE A 369 -6.31 8.22 28.49
CA ILE A 369 -6.72 7.30 27.43
C ILE A 369 -6.95 5.90 28.00
N LEU A 370 -6.04 5.42 28.85
CA LEU A 370 -6.10 4.09 29.43
C LEU A 370 -7.27 3.93 30.39
N ASP A 371 -7.55 4.94 31.22
CA ASP A 371 -8.61 4.92 32.22
C ASP A 371 -9.99 4.74 31.57
N VAL A 372 -10.23 5.39 30.42
CA VAL A 372 -11.47 5.23 29.64
C VAL A 372 -11.67 3.79 29.18
N SER A 373 -10.58 3.07 28.89
CA SER A 373 -10.63 1.71 28.38
C SER A 373 -10.81 0.63 29.46
N LEU A 374 -10.67 0.97 30.74
CA LEU A 374 -10.74 0.00 31.85
C LEU A 374 -12.11 -0.65 32.00
N ASP A 375 -13.17 0.10 31.72
CA ASP A 375 -14.56 -0.37 31.85
C ASP A 375 -15.10 -1.04 30.59
N TRP A 376 -14.29 -1.15 29.53
CA TRP A 376 -14.73 -1.76 28.28
C TRP A 376 -14.92 -3.27 28.42
N PRO A 377 -15.86 -3.87 27.64
CA PRO A 377 -16.05 -5.31 27.63
C PRO A 377 -14.75 -6.06 27.34
N VAL A 378 -14.48 -7.13 28.09
CA VAL A 378 -13.30 -7.98 27.86
C VAL A 378 -13.59 -8.93 26.71
N ILE A 379 -12.74 -8.92 25.69
CA ILE A 379 -12.82 -9.87 24.57
C ILE A 379 -12.18 -11.20 25.00
N VAL A 380 -12.92 -12.30 24.78
CA VAL A 380 -12.39 -13.66 24.89
C VAL A 380 -11.44 -13.89 23.70
N PRO A 381 -10.18 -14.32 23.91
CA PRO A 381 -9.24 -14.49 22.81
C PRO A 381 -9.72 -15.47 21.73
N ALA A 382 -9.60 -15.06 20.47
CA ALA A 382 -9.95 -15.84 19.30
C ALA A 382 -8.88 -16.89 18.93
N ALA A 383 -9.33 -18.03 18.39
CA ALA A 383 -8.48 -18.99 17.70
C ALA A 383 -8.55 -18.77 16.18
N LEU A 384 -7.86 -17.73 15.70
CA LEU A 384 -7.86 -17.38 14.27
C LEU A 384 -6.95 -18.33 13.47
N THR A 385 -7.45 -18.84 12.35
CA THR A 385 -6.66 -19.63 11.39
C THR A 385 -5.80 -18.73 10.53
N GLU A 386 -4.63 -19.22 10.11
CA GLU A 386 -3.77 -18.49 9.18
C GLU A 386 -4.47 -18.27 7.83
N GLY A 387 -4.21 -17.12 7.22
CA GLY A 387 -4.79 -16.77 5.93
C GLY A 387 -4.15 -15.52 5.33
N ASN A 388 -4.69 -15.05 4.22
CA ASN A 388 -4.29 -13.77 3.67
C ASN A 388 -4.86 -12.61 4.52
N LYS A 389 -4.38 -11.40 4.25
CA LYS A 389 -4.81 -10.16 4.93
C LYS A 389 -6.34 -10.02 5.05
N ARG A 390 -7.06 -10.30 3.95
CA ARG A 390 -8.52 -10.12 3.89
C ARG A 390 -9.25 -11.18 4.72
N THR A 391 -8.85 -12.44 4.61
CA THR A 391 -9.43 -13.52 5.43
C THR A 391 -9.15 -13.30 6.91
N GLN A 392 -7.94 -12.82 7.25
CA GLN A 392 -7.58 -12.51 8.63
C GLN A 392 -8.42 -11.37 9.21
N LEU A 393 -8.60 -10.30 8.43
CA LEU A 393 -9.45 -9.17 8.81
C LEU A 393 -10.89 -9.61 9.08
N TYR A 394 -11.50 -10.36 8.15
CA TYR A 394 -12.88 -10.81 8.34
C TYR A 394 -13.03 -11.78 9.52
N ALA A 395 -12.08 -12.70 9.74
CA ALA A 395 -12.11 -13.59 10.89
C ALA A 395 -12.05 -12.81 12.22
N ALA A 396 -11.25 -11.75 12.28
CA ALA A 396 -11.20 -10.86 13.44
C ALA A 396 -12.50 -10.06 13.63
N ILE A 397 -13.04 -9.48 12.56
CA ILE A 397 -14.33 -8.75 12.60
C ILE A 397 -15.46 -9.66 13.07
N ASP A 398 -15.56 -10.87 12.51
CA ASP A 398 -16.61 -11.83 12.85
C ASP A 398 -16.54 -12.22 14.33
N HIS A 399 -15.34 -12.52 14.84
CA HIS A 399 -15.15 -12.83 16.26
C HIS A 399 -15.52 -11.66 17.17
N LEU A 400 -15.11 -10.43 16.81
CA LEU A 400 -15.45 -9.24 17.58
C LEU A 400 -16.96 -8.98 17.59
N ASN A 401 -17.64 -9.20 16.46
CA ASN A 401 -19.09 -9.05 16.35
C ASN A 401 -19.84 -10.11 17.17
N GLU A 402 -19.39 -11.37 17.14
CA GLU A 402 -19.92 -12.48 17.96
C GLU A 402 -19.79 -12.20 19.48
N GLN A 403 -18.81 -11.39 19.88
CA GLN A 403 -18.59 -10.93 21.27
C GLN A 403 -19.30 -9.60 21.60
N ALA A 404 -20.11 -9.08 20.67
CA ALA A 404 -20.80 -7.79 20.76
C ALA A 404 -22.32 -7.98 20.56
N ALA A 405 -22.95 -7.11 19.75
CA ALA A 405 -24.36 -7.22 19.42
C ALA A 405 -24.68 -8.32 18.38
N ASN A 406 -23.67 -8.94 17.77
CA ASN A 406 -23.81 -9.96 16.72
C ASN A 406 -24.76 -9.52 15.59
N VAL A 407 -24.48 -8.33 15.05
CA VAL A 407 -25.31 -7.69 14.02
C VAL A 407 -25.08 -8.31 12.64
N ASP A 408 -26.09 -8.26 11.80
CA ASP A 408 -26.09 -8.73 10.40
C ASP A 408 -26.23 -7.57 9.40
N THR A 409 -25.85 -6.35 9.82
CA THR A 409 -26.05 -5.11 9.06
C THR A 409 -25.05 -4.94 7.91
N GLN A 410 -25.43 -4.07 6.96
CA GLN A 410 -24.56 -3.63 5.87
C GLN A 410 -24.23 -2.15 6.04
N LEU A 411 -22.99 -1.87 6.42
CA LEU A 411 -22.48 -0.51 6.59
C LEU A 411 -22.12 0.08 5.22
N ALA A 412 -22.97 0.98 4.71
CA ALA A 412 -22.72 1.69 3.46
C ALA A 412 -21.58 2.73 3.65
N MET A 413 -20.49 2.57 2.90
CA MET A 413 -19.35 3.49 2.99
C MET A 413 -18.68 3.67 1.64
N GLY A 414 -18.48 4.92 1.22
CA GLY A 414 -17.78 5.24 -0.01
C GLY A 414 -16.29 4.88 0.04
N ASN A 415 -15.70 4.59 -1.12
CA ASN A 415 -14.26 4.38 -1.30
C ASN A 415 -13.63 3.23 -0.48
N VAL A 416 -14.41 2.27 0.02
CA VAL A 416 -13.87 1.06 0.66
C VAL A 416 -13.67 -0.08 -0.35
N PRO A 417 -12.70 -0.98 -0.14
CA PRO A 417 -12.45 -2.11 -1.05
C PRO A 417 -13.36 -3.31 -0.74
N TYR A 418 -14.55 -3.08 -0.20
CA TYR A 418 -15.49 -4.12 0.25
C TYR A 418 -16.86 -3.81 -0.34
N GLY A 419 -17.62 -4.84 -0.71
CA GLY A 419 -19.02 -4.67 -1.07
C GLY A 419 -19.48 -5.52 -2.25
N LEU A 420 -20.64 -5.16 -2.80
CA LEU A 420 -21.39 -5.97 -3.74
C LEU A 420 -21.06 -5.67 -5.21
N VAL A 421 -21.31 -6.67 -6.03
CA VAL A 421 -21.47 -6.56 -7.48
C VAL A 421 -22.94 -6.78 -7.80
N ASN A 422 -23.59 -5.80 -8.41
CA ASN A 422 -24.97 -5.90 -8.87
C ASN A 422 -25.01 -6.11 -10.38
N ILE A 423 -26.01 -6.88 -10.84
CA ILE A 423 -26.19 -7.18 -12.27
C ILE A 423 -27.65 -6.97 -12.64
N ASN A 424 -27.88 -6.28 -13.76
CA ASN A 424 -29.16 -6.35 -14.45
C ASN A 424 -29.27 -7.71 -15.17
N ALA A 425 -29.97 -8.66 -14.55
CA ALA A 425 -30.09 -10.04 -15.05
C ALA A 425 -30.80 -10.11 -16.42
N ASP A 426 -31.78 -9.25 -16.68
CA ASP A 426 -32.53 -9.26 -17.94
C ASP A 426 -31.65 -8.94 -19.15
N LYS A 427 -30.64 -8.09 -18.96
CA LYS A 427 -29.72 -7.65 -20.03
C LYS A 427 -28.39 -8.41 -20.07
N CYS A 428 -28.08 -9.20 -19.03
CA CYS A 428 -26.83 -9.94 -18.97
C CYS A 428 -26.82 -11.10 -19.96
N THR A 429 -25.82 -11.20 -20.83
CA THR A 429 -25.74 -12.29 -21.83
C THR A 429 -25.02 -13.54 -21.35
N LEU A 430 -24.52 -13.56 -20.11
CA LEU A 430 -23.68 -14.64 -19.57
C LEU A 430 -22.44 -14.91 -20.44
N CYS A 431 -21.83 -13.86 -21.01
CA CYS A 431 -20.61 -13.96 -21.82
C CYS A 431 -19.32 -14.29 -21.02
N MET A 432 -19.39 -14.27 -19.68
CA MET A 432 -18.30 -14.58 -18.76
C MET A 432 -17.05 -13.68 -18.82
N SER A 433 -17.11 -12.55 -19.53
CA SER A 433 -16.04 -11.52 -19.49
C SER A 433 -15.73 -11.05 -18.07
N CYS A 434 -16.75 -10.94 -17.22
CA CYS A 434 -16.60 -10.53 -15.82
C CYS A 434 -15.90 -11.59 -14.96
N VAL A 435 -16.09 -12.87 -15.24
CA VAL A 435 -15.40 -13.99 -14.57
C VAL A 435 -13.93 -14.01 -14.99
N ALA A 436 -13.65 -13.94 -16.30
CA ALA A 436 -12.29 -13.96 -16.84
C ALA A 436 -11.40 -12.81 -16.33
N THR A 437 -11.99 -11.65 -16.04
CA THR A 437 -11.27 -10.47 -15.55
C THR A 437 -11.22 -10.36 -14.03
N CYS A 438 -11.93 -11.19 -13.26
CA CYS A 438 -11.97 -11.07 -11.80
C CYS A 438 -10.67 -11.63 -11.17
N PRO A 439 -9.82 -10.80 -10.55
CA PRO A 439 -8.53 -11.27 -10.03
C PRO A 439 -8.66 -12.10 -8.76
N THR A 440 -9.72 -11.92 -7.99
CA THR A 440 -9.96 -12.62 -6.73
C THR A 440 -10.92 -13.79 -6.86
N GLN A 441 -11.45 -14.03 -8.07
CA GLN A 441 -12.46 -15.06 -8.33
C GLN A 441 -13.75 -14.87 -7.51
N ALA A 442 -14.04 -13.64 -7.10
CA ALA A 442 -15.32 -13.28 -6.48
C ALA A 442 -16.51 -13.54 -7.42
N LEU A 443 -16.28 -13.54 -8.74
CA LEU A 443 -17.25 -13.94 -9.76
C LEU A 443 -16.82 -15.27 -10.37
N THR A 444 -17.73 -16.25 -10.44
CA THR A 444 -17.49 -17.58 -11.02
C THR A 444 -18.63 -18.01 -11.94
N ASP A 445 -18.35 -18.87 -12.91
CA ASP A 445 -19.37 -19.47 -13.79
C ASP A 445 -20.07 -20.67 -13.14
N GLY A 446 -21.04 -21.26 -13.84
CA GLY A 446 -21.77 -22.46 -13.41
C GLY A 446 -21.24 -23.79 -13.92
N GLY A 447 -20.05 -23.83 -14.53
CA GLY A 447 -19.56 -25.02 -15.22
C GLY A 447 -20.48 -25.41 -16.38
N ASP A 448 -21.19 -26.53 -16.24
CA ASP A 448 -22.08 -27.08 -17.27
C ASP A 448 -23.40 -26.30 -17.43
N THR A 449 -23.79 -25.54 -16.40
CA THR A 449 -25.01 -24.71 -16.44
C THR A 449 -24.65 -23.25 -16.73
N PRO A 450 -25.36 -22.57 -17.65
CA PRO A 450 -25.23 -21.13 -17.85
C PRO A 450 -25.67 -20.34 -16.61
N ALA A 451 -24.72 -20.09 -15.72
CA ALA A 451 -24.95 -19.34 -14.51
C ALA A 451 -23.74 -18.48 -14.15
N LEU A 452 -24.01 -17.38 -13.45
CA LEU A 452 -23.03 -16.45 -12.92
C LEU A 452 -23.24 -16.32 -11.41
N TYR A 453 -22.19 -16.60 -10.66
CA TYR A 453 -22.18 -16.59 -9.21
C TYR A 453 -21.28 -15.50 -8.65
N PHE A 454 -21.57 -15.09 -7.41
CA PHE A 454 -20.82 -14.08 -6.69
C PHE A 454 -20.63 -14.43 -5.21
N VAL A 455 -19.41 -14.19 -4.69
CA VAL A 455 -19.08 -14.23 -3.25
C VAL A 455 -18.61 -12.85 -2.84
N GLU A 456 -19.33 -12.22 -1.90
CA GLU A 456 -19.07 -10.84 -1.49
C GLU A 456 -17.72 -10.68 -0.77
N GLN A 457 -17.36 -11.64 0.09
CA GLN A 457 -16.14 -11.60 0.88
C GLN A 457 -14.89 -11.41 0.02
N ASP A 458 -14.87 -12.05 -1.16
CA ASP A 458 -13.73 -12.07 -2.07
C ASP A 458 -13.65 -10.83 -2.96
N CYS A 459 -14.72 -10.02 -3.02
CA CYS A 459 -14.79 -8.85 -3.87
C CYS A 459 -13.96 -7.69 -3.31
N VAL A 460 -13.03 -7.17 -4.12
CA VAL A 460 -12.14 -6.06 -3.77
C VAL A 460 -12.59 -4.70 -4.33
N GLN A 461 -13.79 -4.62 -4.91
CA GLN A 461 -14.36 -3.41 -5.52
C GLN A 461 -13.41 -2.73 -6.53
N CYS A 462 -12.75 -3.53 -7.38
CA CYS A 462 -11.71 -3.02 -8.29
C CYS A 462 -12.22 -2.45 -9.61
N GLY A 463 -13.51 -2.53 -9.92
CA GLY A 463 -14.09 -1.99 -11.17
C GLY A 463 -13.84 -2.83 -12.44
N LEU A 464 -12.98 -3.85 -12.41
CA LEU A 464 -12.63 -4.61 -13.62
C LEU A 464 -13.83 -5.30 -14.28
N CYS A 465 -14.75 -5.86 -13.50
CA CYS A 465 -15.95 -6.52 -14.04
C CYS A 465 -16.90 -5.53 -14.72
N GLU A 466 -17.09 -4.34 -14.13
CA GLU A 466 -17.89 -3.25 -14.70
C GLU A 466 -17.28 -2.75 -16.01
N ALA A 467 -15.97 -2.51 -16.04
CA ALA A 467 -15.26 -2.09 -17.24
C ALA A 467 -15.37 -3.12 -18.37
N ALA A 468 -15.15 -4.40 -18.06
CA ALA A 468 -15.13 -5.49 -19.03
C ALA A 468 -16.50 -5.93 -19.55
N CYS A 469 -17.60 -5.51 -18.90
CA CYS A 469 -18.94 -5.92 -19.30
C CYS A 469 -19.35 -5.27 -20.64
N PRO A 470 -19.54 -6.03 -21.73
CA PRO A 470 -19.94 -5.47 -23.03
C PRO A 470 -21.35 -4.89 -23.00
N GLU A 471 -22.27 -5.50 -22.25
CA GLU A 471 -23.67 -5.04 -22.15
C GLU A 471 -23.87 -3.90 -21.14
N LYS A 472 -22.81 -3.49 -20.42
CA LYS A 472 -22.85 -2.45 -19.36
C LYS A 472 -23.96 -2.66 -18.32
N VAL A 473 -24.06 -3.89 -17.82
CA VAL A 473 -25.10 -4.31 -16.85
C VAL A 473 -24.60 -4.49 -15.42
N ILE A 474 -23.31 -4.31 -15.19
CA ILE A 474 -22.67 -4.51 -13.89
C ILE A 474 -22.50 -3.16 -13.20
N SER A 475 -22.81 -3.07 -11.91
CA SER A 475 -22.48 -1.93 -11.06
C SER A 475 -21.94 -2.37 -9.71
N LEU A 476 -21.21 -1.48 -9.04
CA LEU A 476 -20.59 -1.73 -7.74
C LEU A 476 -21.31 -0.99 -6.62
N THR A 477 -21.46 -1.64 -5.46
CA THR A 477 -21.99 -1.01 -4.23
C THR A 477 -21.00 -1.22 -3.09
N PRO A 478 -20.19 -0.20 -2.77
CA PRO A 478 -19.25 -0.23 -1.64
C PRO A 478 -19.99 -0.35 -0.31
N GLN A 479 -19.66 -1.38 0.47
CA GLN A 479 -20.21 -1.63 1.80
C GLN A 479 -19.34 -2.60 2.61
N VAL A 480 -19.47 -2.57 3.93
CA VAL A 480 -18.99 -3.64 4.80
C VAL A 480 -20.18 -4.44 5.30
N ASN A 481 -20.28 -5.69 4.86
CA ASN A 481 -21.33 -6.61 5.29
C ASN A 481 -20.88 -7.39 6.53
N LEU A 482 -21.59 -7.21 7.66
CA LEU A 482 -21.32 -7.91 8.92
C LEU A 482 -22.09 -9.24 9.03
N ASP A 483 -23.03 -9.52 8.13
CA ASP A 483 -23.61 -10.86 7.97
C ASP A 483 -22.56 -11.80 7.34
N LYS A 484 -21.84 -12.51 8.21
CA LYS A 484 -20.83 -13.52 7.86
C LYS A 484 -21.38 -14.57 6.89
N ALA A 485 -22.60 -15.05 7.12
CA ALA A 485 -23.19 -16.11 6.31
C ALA A 485 -23.53 -15.58 4.90
N ALA A 486 -24.19 -14.44 4.79
CA ALA A 486 -24.51 -13.83 3.50
C ALA A 486 -23.25 -13.42 2.73
N ARG A 487 -22.22 -12.91 3.42
CA ARG A 487 -20.97 -12.47 2.81
C ARG A 487 -20.16 -13.63 2.20
N GLN A 488 -20.21 -14.81 2.81
CA GLN A 488 -19.54 -16.04 2.34
C GLN A 488 -20.40 -16.86 1.37
N GLN A 489 -21.70 -16.58 1.30
CA GLN A 489 -22.61 -17.30 0.42
C GLN A 489 -22.23 -17.09 -1.05
N ARG A 490 -22.13 -18.20 -1.78
CA ARG A 490 -22.07 -18.18 -3.25
C ARG A 490 -23.46 -17.90 -3.81
N ARG A 491 -23.74 -16.62 -4.11
CA ARG A 491 -25.03 -16.14 -4.59
C ARG A 491 -25.15 -16.29 -6.10
N ILE A 492 -26.32 -16.66 -6.59
CA ILE A 492 -26.64 -16.65 -8.02
C ILE A 492 -26.99 -15.21 -8.42
N LEU A 493 -26.25 -14.64 -9.38
CA LEU A 493 -26.56 -13.33 -9.97
C LEU A 493 -27.42 -13.46 -11.23
N LYS A 494 -27.21 -14.51 -12.01
CA LYS A 494 -28.04 -14.89 -13.16
C LYS A 494 -27.87 -16.37 -13.46
N GLU A 495 -28.95 -17.02 -13.86
CA GLU A 495 -28.97 -18.38 -14.37
C GLU A 495 -30.01 -18.46 -15.49
N GLU A 496 -29.74 -19.27 -16.52
CA GLU A 496 -30.72 -19.63 -17.54
C GLU A 496 -30.44 -21.02 -18.11
N ALA A 497 -31.46 -21.62 -18.71
CA ALA A 497 -31.28 -22.88 -19.43
C ALA A 497 -30.34 -22.68 -20.63
N PRO A 498 -29.51 -23.67 -20.98
CA PRO A 498 -28.70 -23.60 -22.18
C PRO A 498 -29.57 -23.51 -23.44
N PHE A 499 -29.04 -22.86 -24.46
CA PHE A 499 -29.60 -22.94 -25.80
C PHE A 499 -29.13 -24.24 -26.45
N GLU A 500 -30.10 -25.08 -26.80
CA GLU A 500 -29.88 -26.36 -27.47
C GLU A 500 -29.80 -26.17 -28.99
N CYS A 501 -28.89 -26.90 -29.62
CA CYS A 501 -28.75 -26.87 -31.07
C CYS A 501 -30.03 -27.37 -31.75
N ILE A 502 -30.59 -26.58 -32.67
CA ILE A 502 -31.82 -26.92 -33.42
C ILE A 502 -31.71 -28.19 -34.29
N ARG A 503 -30.49 -28.72 -34.49
CA ARG A 503 -30.22 -29.91 -35.30
C ARG A 503 -29.94 -31.16 -34.47
N CYS A 504 -29.10 -31.07 -33.43
CA CYS A 504 -28.70 -32.24 -32.63
C CYS A 504 -29.15 -32.22 -31.16
N GLY A 505 -29.76 -31.12 -30.69
CA GLY A 505 -30.18 -30.96 -29.29
C GLY A 505 -29.04 -30.70 -28.29
N ALA A 506 -27.78 -30.70 -28.72
CA ALA A 506 -26.66 -30.47 -27.81
C ALA A 506 -26.64 -29.01 -27.29
N PRO A 507 -26.44 -28.78 -25.98
CA PRO A 507 -26.28 -27.43 -25.43
C PRO A 507 -24.96 -26.83 -25.95
N PHE A 508 -24.99 -25.58 -26.41
CA PHE A 508 -23.78 -24.96 -26.96
C PHE A 508 -23.60 -23.46 -26.67
N ALA A 509 -24.65 -22.78 -26.20
CA ALA A 509 -24.64 -21.35 -25.94
C ALA A 509 -25.64 -21.00 -24.85
N THR A 510 -25.61 -19.74 -24.40
CA THR A 510 -26.63 -19.18 -23.50
C THR A 510 -27.79 -18.67 -24.35
N GLN A 511 -29.03 -18.78 -23.86
CA GLN A 511 -30.20 -18.26 -24.56
C GLN A 511 -30.06 -16.77 -24.83
N SER A 512 -29.63 -16.00 -23.84
CA SER A 512 -29.45 -14.55 -23.96
C SER A 512 -28.41 -14.19 -25.02
N MET A 513 -27.31 -14.94 -25.14
CA MET A 513 -26.30 -14.70 -26.17
C MET A 513 -26.84 -14.99 -27.58
N VAL A 514 -27.58 -16.09 -27.77
CA VAL A 514 -28.18 -16.41 -29.08
C VAL A 514 -29.19 -15.34 -29.49
N HIS A 515 -30.09 -14.93 -28.59
CA HIS A 515 -31.03 -13.84 -28.87
C HIS A 515 -30.30 -12.53 -29.21
N ARG A 516 -29.25 -12.17 -28.45
CA ARG A 516 -28.45 -10.97 -28.73
C ARG A 516 -27.77 -11.02 -30.10
N MET A 517 -27.23 -12.18 -30.48
CA MET A 517 -26.63 -12.38 -31.81
C MET A 517 -27.68 -12.26 -32.91
N LEU A 518 -28.87 -12.83 -32.73
CA LEU A 518 -29.98 -12.72 -33.68
C LEU A 518 -30.42 -11.26 -33.86
N ASP A 519 -30.53 -10.49 -32.77
CA ASP A 519 -30.89 -9.08 -32.81
C ASP A 519 -29.84 -8.22 -33.52
N MET A 520 -28.55 -8.47 -33.25
CA MET A 520 -27.45 -7.72 -33.88
C MET A 520 -27.25 -8.07 -35.36
N VAL A 521 -27.30 -9.36 -35.70
CA VAL A 521 -26.91 -9.87 -37.03
C VAL A 521 -28.11 -9.97 -37.98
N GLY A 522 -29.31 -10.25 -37.46
CA GLY A 522 -30.52 -10.43 -38.26
C GLY A 522 -30.94 -9.20 -39.06
N SER A 523 -30.40 -8.02 -38.75
CA SER A 523 -30.63 -6.77 -39.47
C SER A 523 -29.62 -6.50 -40.61
N HIS A 524 -28.54 -7.29 -40.72
CA HIS A 524 -27.50 -7.08 -41.73
C HIS A 524 -27.75 -7.93 -43.00
N SER A 525 -27.79 -7.28 -44.17
CA SER A 525 -28.15 -7.92 -45.46
C SER A 525 -27.26 -9.09 -45.87
N ALA A 526 -26.01 -9.14 -45.40
CA ALA A 526 -25.07 -10.24 -45.64
C ALA A 526 -25.40 -11.55 -44.89
N PHE A 527 -26.23 -11.51 -43.84
CA PHE A 527 -26.52 -12.66 -42.97
C PHE A 527 -28.00 -13.08 -42.97
N SER A 528 -28.86 -12.35 -43.67
CA SER A 528 -30.30 -12.61 -43.75
C SER A 528 -30.65 -13.96 -44.41
N ALA A 529 -29.74 -14.54 -45.19
CA ALA A 529 -30.00 -15.77 -45.94
C ALA A 529 -29.95 -17.07 -45.10
N ASN A 530 -29.32 -17.08 -43.91
CA ASN A 530 -29.12 -18.32 -43.13
C ASN A 530 -29.05 -18.09 -41.60
N ILE A 531 -30.03 -17.35 -41.05
CA ILE A 531 -30.13 -17.03 -39.61
C ILE A 531 -30.20 -18.29 -38.73
N GLU A 532 -30.77 -19.39 -39.23
CA GLU A 532 -30.87 -20.66 -38.51
C GLU A 532 -29.50 -21.26 -38.14
N ARG A 533 -28.44 -20.98 -38.92
CA ARG A 533 -27.08 -21.43 -38.59
C ARG A 533 -26.57 -20.85 -37.28
N LEU A 534 -27.05 -19.67 -36.87
CA LEU A 534 -26.70 -19.04 -35.59
C LEU A 534 -27.25 -19.83 -34.40
N LYS A 535 -28.32 -20.62 -34.61
CA LYS A 535 -28.95 -21.50 -33.61
C LYS A 535 -28.37 -22.93 -33.62
N MET A 536 -27.32 -23.19 -34.41
CA MET A 536 -26.65 -24.49 -34.48
C MET A 536 -25.29 -24.47 -33.75
N CYS A 537 -24.93 -25.60 -33.13
CA CYS A 537 -23.58 -25.81 -32.58
C CYS A 537 -22.52 -25.81 -33.69
N GLY A 538 -21.24 -25.70 -33.31
CA GLY A 538 -20.12 -25.62 -34.27
C GLY A 538 -20.12 -26.75 -35.29
N ASP A 539 -20.30 -28.00 -34.85
CA ASP A 539 -20.31 -29.17 -35.73
C ASP A 539 -21.50 -29.19 -36.69
N CYS A 540 -22.70 -28.90 -36.18
CA CYS A 540 -23.91 -28.88 -37.01
C CYS A 540 -23.89 -27.74 -38.03
N ARG A 541 -23.30 -26.60 -37.66
CA ARG A 541 -23.11 -25.44 -38.54
C ARG A 541 -22.17 -25.75 -39.69
N VAL A 542 -21.05 -26.43 -39.42
CA VAL A 542 -20.12 -26.86 -40.46
C VAL A 542 -20.80 -27.86 -41.40
N LYS A 543 -21.49 -28.88 -40.86
CA LYS A 543 -22.23 -29.87 -41.66
C LYS A 543 -23.25 -29.21 -42.59
N ASP A 544 -24.07 -28.29 -42.05
CA ASP A 544 -25.08 -27.57 -42.83
C ASP A 544 -24.46 -26.70 -43.93
N MET A 545 -23.31 -26.06 -43.66
CA MET A 545 -22.60 -25.27 -44.66
C MET A 545 -22.07 -26.13 -45.82
N PHE A 546 -21.55 -27.34 -45.52
CA PHE A 546 -21.14 -28.28 -46.56
C PHE A 546 -22.32 -28.85 -47.35
N GLU A 547 -23.44 -29.16 -46.69
CA GLU A 547 -24.66 -29.63 -47.34
C GLU A 547 -25.22 -28.58 -48.33
N ASP A 548 -25.24 -27.29 -47.95
CA ASP A 548 -25.66 -26.18 -48.81
C ASP A 548 -24.73 -26.00 -50.03
N ILE A 549 -23.40 -26.14 -49.84
CA ILE A 549 -22.42 -26.10 -50.95
C ILE A 549 -22.61 -27.27 -51.93
N LEU A 550 -22.90 -28.47 -51.42
CA LEU A 550 -23.15 -29.65 -52.26
C LEU A 550 -24.45 -29.52 -53.06
N GLN A 551 -25.45 -28.81 -52.52
CA GLN A 551 -26.74 -28.59 -53.18
C GLN A 551 -26.69 -27.47 -54.23
N ASP A 552 -25.84 -26.45 -54.06
CA ASP A 552 -25.64 -25.37 -55.04
C ASP A 552 -24.18 -24.89 -55.06
N PRO A 553 -23.30 -25.56 -55.83
CA PRO A 553 -21.87 -25.23 -55.88
C PRO A 553 -21.56 -23.83 -56.45
N GLU A 554 -22.45 -23.27 -57.29
CA GLU A 554 -22.27 -21.95 -57.90
C GLU A 554 -22.62 -20.79 -56.96
N LYS A 555 -23.28 -21.06 -55.83
CA LYS A 555 -23.74 -20.06 -54.86
C LYS A 555 -22.60 -19.25 -54.22
N GLN A 556 -21.37 -19.78 -54.20
CA GLN A 556 -20.18 -19.06 -53.72
C GLN A 556 -19.54 -18.13 -54.77
N LEU A 557 -19.96 -18.25 -56.04
CA LEU A 557 -19.46 -17.45 -57.16
C LEU A 557 -20.35 -16.23 -57.45
N ARG A 558 -21.48 -16.08 -56.73
CA ARG A 558 -22.50 -15.03 -56.91
C ARG A 558 -22.46 -13.98 -55.82
#